data_AF-A0A7X7YR89-F1
#
_entry.id   AF-A0A7X7YR89-F1
#
_cell.length_a   1.000
_cell.length_b   1.000
_cell.length_c   1.000
_cell.angle_alpha   90.00
_cell.angle_beta   90.00
_cell.angle_gamma   90.00
#
_symmetry.space_group_name_H-M   'P 1'
#
loop_
_entity.id
_entity.type
_entity.pdbx_description
1 polymer ?
#
loop_
_entity_poly.entity_id
_entity_poly.type
_entity_poly.pdbx_seq_one_letter_code
_entity_poly.pdbx_strand_id
1 'polypeptide(L)'
;MKFVDGVTVTYVKKDEKSKLTKILNEVSKIDTKLEISFTNSPYYGNYRIEFYEPIDKVPSLKFIGFISVDEPIDWLMSQDNQSELNLKEILHIVDTEALEIDESNPIVTLSVDQNVIYAVVNRSMTEDMTLPQLVNATLKRFFKSYFEVEFVEEEYDVELHPELTDYFI
;
A
#
# COMPACT_ATOMS: atom_id res chain seq x y z
N MET A 1 11.19 -8.64 -7.18
CA MET A 1 10.42 -7.49 -7.72
C MET A 1 11.26 -6.25 -7.50
N LYS A 2 11.10 -5.21 -8.33
CA LYS A 2 11.84 -3.96 -8.17
C LYS A 2 10.92 -2.89 -7.58
N PHE A 3 11.32 -2.26 -6.49
CA PHE A 3 10.63 -1.08 -5.97
C PHE A 3 10.76 0.07 -6.97
N VAL A 4 9.64 0.71 -7.28
CA VAL A 4 9.55 1.81 -8.24
C VAL A 4 9.42 3.14 -7.49
N ASP A 5 8.41 3.27 -6.64
CA ASP A 5 8.11 4.49 -5.89
C ASP A 5 7.15 4.19 -4.72
N GLY A 6 7.01 5.13 -3.79
CA GLY A 6 6.12 5.04 -2.64
C GLY A 6 5.49 6.39 -2.29
N VAL A 7 4.19 6.39 -2.00
CA VAL A 7 3.46 7.62 -1.65
C VAL A 7 2.40 7.34 -0.60
N THR A 8 2.26 8.26 0.36
CA THR A 8 1.14 8.20 1.29
C THR A 8 -0.07 8.90 0.69
N VAL A 9 -1.20 8.21 0.68
CA VAL A 9 -2.44 8.66 0.07
C VAL A 9 -3.50 8.74 1.13
N THR A 10 -4.13 9.91 1.25
CA THR A 10 -5.35 10.09 2.02
C THR A 10 -6.50 10.32 1.05
N TYR A 11 -7.58 9.55 1.14
CA TYR A 11 -8.81 9.81 0.40
C TYR A 11 -9.98 10.04 1.35
N VAL A 12 -10.89 10.94 0.95
CA VAL A 12 -12.15 11.21 1.68
C VAL A 12 -13.28 11.35 0.69
N LYS A 13 -14.40 10.67 0.92
CA LYS A 13 -15.61 10.87 0.11
C LYS A 13 -16.18 12.27 0.37
N LYS A 14 -16.43 13.05 -0.68
CA LYS A 14 -16.75 14.49 -0.59
C LYS A 14 -18.00 14.80 0.24
N ASP A 15 -19.03 13.96 0.14
CA ASP A 15 -20.28 14.07 0.92
C ASP A 15 -20.09 13.76 2.42
N GLU A 16 -19.10 12.94 2.76
CA GLU A 16 -18.75 12.58 4.13
C GLU A 16 -17.75 13.55 4.80
N LYS A 17 -17.00 14.33 4.01
CA LYS A 17 -15.96 15.25 4.50
C LYS A 17 -16.45 16.17 5.62
N SER A 18 -17.64 16.76 5.46
CA SER A 18 -18.21 17.66 6.46
C SER A 18 -18.52 16.97 7.80
N LYS A 19 -18.91 15.69 7.78
CA LYS A 19 -19.16 14.90 8.98
C LYS A 19 -17.85 14.51 9.65
N LEU A 20 -16.85 14.10 8.86
CA LEU A 20 -15.51 13.78 9.36
C LEU A 20 -14.86 14.99 10.06
N THR A 21 -14.91 16.18 9.45
CA THR A 21 -14.39 17.41 10.07
C THR A 21 -15.08 17.70 11.40
N LYS A 22 -16.40 17.49 11.51
CA LYS A 22 -17.12 17.68 12.78
C LYS A 22 -16.65 16.69 13.85
N ILE A 23 -16.49 15.42 13.50
CA ILE A 23 -16.01 14.39 14.43
C ILE A 23 -14.59 14.74 14.91
N LEU A 24 -13.68 15.05 13.99
CA LEU A 24 -12.31 15.48 14.30
C LEU A 24 -12.27 16.69 15.23
N ASN A 25 -13.12 17.67 14.99
CA ASN A 25 -13.20 18.87 15.83
C ASN A 25 -13.74 18.60 17.24
N GLU A 26 -14.66 17.65 17.41
CA GLU A 26 -15.12 17.27 18.75
C GLU A 26 -14.08 16.41 19.47
N VAL A 27 -13.44 15.49 18.73
CA VAL A 27 -12.35 14.65 19.25
C VAL A 27 -11.18 15.48 19.74
N SER A 28 -10.78 16.52 19.00
CA SER A 28 -9.64 17.37 19.38
C SER A 28 -9.87 18.19 20.65
N LYS A 29 -11.13 18.34 21.10
CA LYS A 29 -11.47 19.00 22.37
C LYS A 29 -11.39 18.06 23.58
N ILE A 30 -11.29 16.76 23.34
CA ILE A 30 -11.18 15.77 24.41
C ILE A 30 -9.74 15.83 24.93
N ASP A 31 -9.57 16.29 26.18
CA ASP A 31 -8.28 16.22 26.87
C ASP A 31 -8.01 14.77 27.29
N THR A 32 -7.48 14.00 26.34
CA THR A 32 -7.13 12.60 26.51
C THR A 32 -5.73 12.31 25.98
N LYS A 33 -5.07 11.34 26.61
CA LYS A 33 -3.81 10.77 26.11
C LYS A 33 -4.03 9.68 25.05
N LEU A 34 -5.29 9.39 24.72
CA LEU A 34 -5.63 8.39 23.72
C LEU A 34 -5.38 8.95 22.32
N GLU A 35 -4.63 8.20 21.53
CA GLU A 35 -4.52 8.42 20.09
C GLU A 35 -5.77 7.90 19.40
N ILE A 36 -6.37 8.71 18.54
CA ILE A 36 -7.58 8.36 17.80
C ILE A 36 -7.20 8.27 16.32
N SER A 37 -7.20 7.04 15.82
CA SER A 37 -6.99 6.71 14.41
C SER A 37 -8.31 6.26 13.78
N PHE A 38 -8.62 6.74 12.58
CA PHE A 38 -9.79 6.28 11.83
C PHE A 38 -9.48 4.96 11.13
N THR A 39 -10.40 4.02 11.23
CA THR A 39 -10.31 2.78 10.46
C THR A 39 -10.55 3.06 8.98
N ASN A 40 -9.69 2.52 8.12
CA ASN A 40 -9.85 2.64 6.68
C ASN A 40 -11.16 2.01 6.20
N SER A 41 -11.83 2.67 5.26
CA SER A 41 -13.15 2.31 4.74
C SER A 41 -13.36 2.90 3.35
N PRO A 42 -14.46 2.61 2.65
CA PRO A 42 -14.79 3.29 1.41
C PRO A 42 -14.96 4.81 1.55
N TYR A 43 -15.20 5.34 2.75
CA TYR A 43 -15.49 6.78 2.96
C TYR A 43 -14.25 7.60 3.33
N TYR A 44 -13.26 6.96 3.95
CA TYR A 44 -12.01 7.54 4.38
C TYR A 44 -10.95 6.45 4.38
N GLY A 45 -9.76 6.75 3.87
CA GLY A 45 -8.60 5.90 4.07
C GLY A 45 -7.31 6.67 4.04
N ASN A 46 -6.34 6.19 4.82
CA ASN A 46 -4.96 6.63 4.80
C ASN A 46 -4.08 5.39 4.59
N TYR A 47 -3.46 5.31 3.42
CA TYR A 47 -2.62 4.19 3.02
C TYR A 47 -1.30 4.68 2.45
N ARG A 48 -0.23 3.95 2.74
CA ARG A 48 1.01 3.99 1.95
C ARG A 48 0.81 3.09 0.75
N ILE A 49 0.94 3.62 -0.46
CA ILE A 49 0.97 2.82 -1.69
C ILE A 49 2.43 2.67 -2.09
N GLU A 50 2.86 1.43 -2.28
CA GLU A 50 4.18 1.09 -2.80
C GLU A 50 4.04 0.41 -4.15
N PHE A 51 4.75 0.94 -5.15
CA PHE A 51 4.71 0.46 -6.51
C PHE A 51 5.90 -0.46 -6.79
N TYR A 52 5.60 -1.62 -7.37
CA TYR A 52 6.60 -2.63 -7.71
C TYR A 52 6.47 -3.06 -9.16
N GLU A 53 7.61 -3.21 -9.83
CA GLU A 53 7.70 -3.80 -11.16
C GLU A 53 8.15 -5.27 -11.04
N PRO A 54 7.47 -6.22 -11.71
CA PRO A 54 7.93 -7.60 -11.76
C PRO A 54 9.22 -7.70 -12.60
N ILE A 55 10.23 -8.43 -12.09
CA ILE A 55 11.52 -8.63 -12.79
C ILE A 55 11.41 -9.76 -13.83
N ASP A 56 10.67 -10.82 -13.49
CA ASP A 56 10.47 -11.99 -14.36
C ASP A 56 8.98 -12.30 -14.48
N LYS A 57 8.35 -12.69 -13.37
CA LYS A 57 6.92 -13.03 -13.33
C LYS A 57 6.17 -12.15 -12.34
N VAL A 58 4.89 -11.93 -12.65
CA VAL A 58 3.93 -11.34 -11.73
C VAL A 58 3.77 -12.29 -10.53
N PRO A 59 3.85 -11.79 -9.28
CA PRO A 59 3.62 -12.62 -8.12
C PRO A 59 2.16 -13.08 -8.08
N SER A 60 1.95 -14.39 -7.86
CA SER A 60 0.62 -14.99 -7.72
C SER A 60 0.28 -15.42 -6.31
N LEU A 61 1.26 -15.40 -5.40
CA LEU A 61 1.14 -15.79 -4.01
C LEU A 61 1.90 -14.81 -3.12
N LYS A 62 1.28 -14.44 -2.00
CA LYS A 62 1.93 -13.77 -0.87
C LYS A 62 2.03 -14.75 0.28
N PHE A 63 3.20 -14.79 0.92
CA PHE A 63 3.46 -15.62 2.09
C PHE A 63 3.82 -14.72 3.27
N ILE A 64 3.25 -15.01 4.42
CA ILE A 64 3.67 -14.43 5.71
C ILE A 64 4.26 -15.57 6.53
N GLY A 65 5.43 -15.36 7.12
CA GLY A 65 6.15 -16.41 7.83
C GLY A 65 7.21 -15.89 8.77
N PHE A 66 7.70 -16.80 9.62
CA PHE A 66 8.84 -16.58 10.51
C PHE A 66 10.08 -17.25 9.93
N ILE A 67 11.20 -16.54 9.96
CA ILE A 67 12.50 -17.09 9.59
C ILE A 67 13.26 -17.37 10.89
N SER A 68 13.75 -18.60 11.04
CA SER A 68 14.56 -19.01 12.19
C SER A 68 16.05 -18.88 11.84
N VAL A 69 16.74 -17.90 12.42
CA VAL A 69 18.18 -17.63 12.21
C VAL A 69 18.89 -17.35 13.53
N ASP A 70 20.17 -17.75 13.61
CA ASP A 70 21.08 -17.29 14.65
C ASP A 70 21.48 -15.84 14.38
N GLU A 71 21.54 -15.01 15.42
CA GLU A 71 21.92 -13.58 15.33
C GLU A 71 21.14 -12.79 14.24
N PRO A 72 19.81 -12.64 14.36
CA PRO A 72 18.92 -12.19 13.28
C PRO A 72 19.25 -10.80 12.72
N ILE A 73 19.78 -9.90 13.56
CA ILE A 73 20.16 -8.54 13.14
C ILE A 73 21.39 -8.60 12.24
N ASP A 74 22.44 -9.30 12.66
CA ASP A 74 23.68 -9.42 11.89
C ASP A 74 23.43 -10.20 10.59
N TRP A 75 22.58 -11.24 10.65
CA TRP A 75 22.10 -11.92 9.47
C TRP A 75 21.39 -10.96 8.52
N LEU A 76 20.41 -10.17 8.97
CA LEU A 76 19.68 -9.22 8.11
C LEU A 76 20.61 -8.15 7.50
N MET A 77 21.57 -7.64 8.28
CA MET A 77 22.55 -6.66 7.83
C MET A 77 23.56 -7.23 6.82
N SER A 78 23.81 -8.55 6.84
CA SER A 78 24.66 -9.23 5.86
C SER A 78 24.00 -9.40 4.48
N GLN A 79 22.70 -9.16 4.38
CA GLN A 79 21.93 -9.33 3.15
C GLN A 79 21.91 -8.00 2.41
N ASP A 80 22.96 -7.77 1.62
CA ASP A 80 23.19 -6.53 0.85
C ASP A 80 21.98 -6.13 -0.03
N ASN A 81 21.19 -7.11 -0.48
CA ASN A 81 19.97 -6.86 -1.25
C ASN A 81 18.78 -7.60 -0.66
N GLN A 82 18.02 -6.93 0.20
CA GLN A 82 16.81 -7.49 0.81
C GLN A 82 15.74 -7.87 -0.23
N SER A 83 15.74 -7.24 -1.41
CA SER A 83 14.79 -7.58 -2.49
C SER A 83 15.14 -8.89 -3.23
N GLU A 84 16.35 -9.43 -3.00
CA GLU A 84 16.88 -10.66 -3.58
C GLU A 84 17.33 -11.66 -2.50
N LEU A 85 16.77 -11.52 -1.28
CA LEU A 85 17.01 -12.42 -0.15
C LEU A 85 16.82 -13.88 -0.56
N ASN A 86 17.91 -14.63 -0.62
CA ASN A 86 17.88 -16.06 -0.84
C ASN A 86 17.69 -16.76 0.51
N LEU A 87 16.44 -17.10 0.83
CA LEU A 87 16.08 -17.79 2.07
C LEU A 87 16.58 -19.25 2.03
N LYS A 88 17.83 -19.46 2.43
CA LYS A 88 18.39 -20.79 2.72
C LYS A 88 17.96 -21.33 4.09
N GLU A 89 17.36 -20.46 4.89
CA GLU A 89 16.95 -20.70 6.27
C GLU A 89 15.57 -21.33 6.35
N ILE A 90 15.24 -21.91 7.51
CA ILE A 90 13.92 -22.52 7.72
C ILE A 90 12.87 -21.41 7.81
N LEU A 91 12.05 -21.28 6.76
CA LEU A 91 10.87 -20.42 6.72
C LEU A 91 9.64 -21.20 7.21
N HIS A 92 9.08 -20.76 8.33
CA HIS A 92 7.81 -21.25 8.84
C HIS A 92 6.68 -20.37 8.32
N ILE A 93 5.97 -20.84 7.29
CA ILE A 93 4.82 -20.14 6.72
C ILE A 93 3.65 -20.22 7.69
N VAL A 94 3.07 -19.07 8.03
CA VAL A 94 1.91 -18.96 8.91
C VAL A 94 0.64 -18.54 8.17
N ASP A 95 0.78 -17.83 7.07
CA ASP A 95 -0.34 -17.44 6.23
C ASP A 95 0.06 -17.41 4.74
N THR A 96 -0.92 -17.62 3.88
CA THR A 96 -0.76 -17.60 2.42
C THR A 96 -1.99 -17.00 1.77
N GLU A 97 -1.76 -15.98 0.95
CA GLU A 97 -2.79 -15.29 0.18
C GLU A 97 -2.56 -15.54 -1.31
N ALA A 98 -3.60 -16.01 -2.01
CA ALA A 98 -3.60 -16.09 -3.47
C ALA A 98 -3.94 -14.72 -4.05
N LEU A 99 -3.08 -14.22 -4.93
CA LEU A 99 -3.21 -12.88 -5.49
C LEU A 99 -4.03 -12.92 -6.77
N GLU A 100 -5.03 -12.04 -6.86
CA GLU A 100 -5.80 -11.84 -8.08
C GLU A 100 -4.91 -11.13 -9.12
N ILE A 101 -4.69 -11.78 -10.26
CA ILE A 101 -3.88 -11.27 -11.36
C ILE A 101 -4.78 -10.89 -12.53
N ASP A 102 -4.65 -9.66 -12.99
CA ASP A 102 -5.26 -9.20 -14.24
C ASP A 102 -4.29 -8.31 -15.02
N GLU A 103 -3.55 -8.92 -15.95
CA GLU A 103 -2.56 -8.25 -16.80
C GLU A 103 -3.17 -7.22 -17.76
N SER A 104 -4.50 -7.17 -17.89
CA SER A 104 -5.17 -6.15 -18.69
C SER A 104 -5.32 -4.79 -17.99
N ASN A 105 -4.96 -4.71 -16.69
CA ASN A 105 -4.98 -3.46 -15.93
C ASN A 105 -3.58 -2.84 -15.77
N PRO A 106 -3.50 -1.50 -15.59
CA PRO A 106 -2.26 -0.82 -15.23
C PRO A 106 -1.67 -1.33 -13.90
N ILE A 107 -2.53 -1.77 -12.97
CA ILE A 107 -2.14 -2.44 -11.72
C ILE A 107 -2.56 -3.90 -11.84
N VAL A 108 -1.58 -4.78 -12.07
CA VAL A 108 -1.79 -6.19 -12.40
C VAL A 108 -2.35 -6.94 -11.21
N THR A 109 -1.79 -6.68 -10.03
CA THR A 109 -2.21 -7.25 -8.77
C THR A 109 -1.88 -6.29 -7.64
N LEU A 110 -2.57 -6.45 -6.52
CA LEU A 110 -2.24 -5.74 -5.29
C LEU A 110 -2.54 -6.62 -4.08
N SER A 111 -1.85 -6.34 -2.98
CA SER A 111 -2.15 -6.90 -1.67
C SER A 111 -2.07 -5.80 -0.62
N VAL A 112 -2.89 -5.92 0.42
CA VAL A 112 -2.90 -4.99 1.54
C VAL A 112 -2.35 -5.69 2.77
N ASP A 113 -1.45 -5.01 3.48
CA ASP A 113 -1.02 -5.40 4.81
C ASP A 113 -1.04 -4.17 5.70
N GLN A 114 -1.84 -4.21 6.76
CA GLN A 114 -2.10 -3.07 7.63
C GLN A 114 -2.53 -1.82 6.82
N ASN A 115 -1.67 -0.79 6.79
CA ASN A 115 -1.90 0.47 6.06
C ASN A 115 -1.03 0.59 4.81
N VAL A 116 -0.48 -0.53 4.30
CA VAL A 116 0.34 -0.55 3.09
C VAL A 116 -0.36 -1.32 1.98
N ILE A 117 -0.48 -0.70 0.81
CA ILE A 117 -0.94 -1.31 -0.43
C ILE A 117 0.29 -1.59 -1.28
N TYR A 118 0.63 -2.86 -1.45
CA TYR A 118 1.66 -3.30 -2.38
C TYR A 118 1.03 -3.46 -3.75
N ALA A 119 1.30 -2.53 -4.67
CA ALA A 119 0.74 -2.50 -6.02
C ALA A 119 1.79 -2.94 -7.06
N VAL A 120 1.47 -3.98 -7.83
CA VAL A 120 2.34 -4.47 -8.91
C VAL A 120 1.90 -3.83 -10.22
N VAL A 121 2.77 -3.04 -10.83
CA VAL A 121 2.46 -2.28 -12.04
C VAL A 121 2.69 -3.09 -13.32
N ASN A 122 1.85 -2.87 -14.32
CA ASN A 122 2.07 -3.32 -15.69
C ASN A 122 2.94 -2.31 -16.42
N ARG A 123 4.25 -2.56 -16.51
CA ARG A 123 5.23 -1.68 -17.16
C ARG A 123 4.75 -1.13 -18.51
N SER A 124 4.19 -1.99 -19.36
CA SER A 124 3.77 -1.62 -20.72
C SER A 124 2.63 -0.60 -20.76
N MET A 125 1.83 -0.54 -19.70
CA MET A 125 0.70 0.38 -19.57
C MET A 125 1.03 1.60 -18.71
N THR A 126 2.08 1.53 -17.90
CA THR A 126 2.39 2.53 -16.87
C THR A 126 3.65 3.36 -17.14
N GLU A 127 4.41 3.07 -18.21
CA GLU A 127 5.69 3.74 -18.50
C GLU A 127 5.58 5.28 -18.58
N ASP A 128 4.47 5.78 -19.15
CA ASP A 128 4.22 7.23 -19.29
C ASP A 128 3.26 7.79 -18.22
N MET A 129 2.89 7.00 -17.21
CA MET A 129 1.98 7.45 -16.15
C MET A 129 2.69 8.29 -15.11
N THR A 130 2.05 9.40 -14.72
CA THR A 130 2.44 10.19 -13.56
C THR A 130 2.05 9.50 -12.26
N LEU A 131 2.72 9.85 -11.15
CA LEU A 131 2.40 9.31 -9.82
C LEU A 131 0.90 9.45 -9.45
N PRO A 132 0.22 10.60 -9.67
CA PRO A 132 -1.22 10.69 -9.43
C PRO A 132 -2.06 9.72 -10.27
N GLN A 133 -1.67 9.46 -11.53
CA GLN A 133 -2.37 8.50 -12.39
C GLN A 133 -2.17 7.06 -11.89
N LEU A 134 -0.97 6.71 -11.42
CA LEU A 134 -0.68 5.42 -10.79
C LEU A 134 -1.48 5.22 -9.51
N VAL A 135 -1.56 6.25 -8.66
CA VAL A 135 -2.38 6.23 -7.45
C VAL A 135 -3.84 6.01 -7.80
N ASN A 136 -4.39 6.76 -8.76
CA ASN A 136 -5.78 6.60 -9.18
C ASN A 136 -6.07 5.20 -9.73
N ALA A 137 -5.18 4.65 -10.57
CA ALA A 137 -5.30 3.28 -11.07
C ALA A 137 -5.29 2.25 -9.92
N THR A 138 -4.46 2.49 -8.90
CA THR A 138 -4.40 1.65 -7.71
C THR A 138 -5.66 1.74 -6.87
N LEU A 139 -6.18 2.94 -6.62
CA LEU A 139 -7.43 3.13 -5.87
C LEU A 139 -8.60 2.46 -6.58
N LYS A 140 -8.69 2.56 -7.92
CA LYS A 140 -9.71 1.86 -8.71
C LYS A 140 -9.65 0.35 -8.53
N ARG A 141 -8.45 -0.24 -8.62
CA ARG A 141 -8.26 -1.68 -8.42
C ARG A 141 -8.55 -2.09 -6.96
N PHE A 142 -8.06 -1.31 -6.00
CA PHE A 142 -8.20 -1.54 -4.58
C PHE A 142 -9.67 -1.52 -4.13
N PHE A 143 -10.42 -0.49 -4.51
CA PHE A 143 -11.85 -0.38 -4.16
C PHE A 143 -12.66 -1.55 -4.72
N LYS A 144 -12.37 -1.94 -5.97
CA LYS A 144 -13.04 -3.09 -6.59
C LYS A 144 -12.73 -4.40 -5.84
N SER A 145 -11.47 -4.65 -5.50
CA SER A 145 -11.05 -5.93 -4.91
C SER A 145 -11.32 -6.04 -3.40
N TYR A 146 -11.28 -4.94 -2.65
CA TYR A 146 -11.40 -4.96 -1.17
C TYR A 146 -12.71 -4.41 -0.64
N PHE A 147 -13.39 -3.54 -1.39
CA PHE A 147 -14.68 -2.98 -0.98
C PHE A 147 -15.84 -3.37 -1.90
N GLU A 148 -15.57 -4.08 -3.00
CA GLU A 148 -16.57 -4.50 -3.99
C GLU A 148 -17.38 -3.32 -4.57
N VAL A 149 -16.77 -2.14 -4.65
CA VAL A 149 -17.39 -0.93 -5.20
C VAL A 149 -16.48 -0.24 -6.23
N GLU A 150 -17.07 0.57 -7.10
CA GLU A 150 -16.34 1.37 -8.07
C GLU A 150 -15.79 2.65 -7.42
N PHE A 151 -14.52 2.97 -7.71
CA PHE A 151 -13.92 4.24 -7.33
C PHE A 151 -14.15 5.28 -8.44
N VAL A 152 -15.01 6.26 -8.17
CA VAL A 152 -15.29 7.40 -9.04
C VAL A 152 -14.50 8.60 -8.53
N GLU A 153 -13.40 8.94 -9.19
CA GLU A 153 -12.43 9.97 -8.74
C GLU A 153 -13.09 11.29 -8.38
N GLU A 154 -14.13 11.69 -9.12
CA GLU A 154 -14.85 12.94 -8.90
C GLU A 154 -15.63 12.98 -7.58
N GLU A 155 -15.96 11.83 -6.97
CA GLU A 155 -16.64 11.73 -5.67
C GLU A 155 -15.68 11.86 -4.48
N TYR A 156 -14.37 11.81 -4.71
CA TYR A 156 -13.37 11.80 -3.65
C TYR A 156 -12.47 13.03 -3.71
N ASP A 157 -12.05 13.49 -2.53
CA ASP A 157 -10.88 14.35 -2.38
C ASP A 157 -9.70 13.42 -2.06
N VAL A 158 -8.70 13.39 -2.94
CA VAL A 158 -7.49 12.58 -2.81
C VAL A 158 -6.30 13.50 -2.59
N GLU A 159 -5.60 13.31 -1.48
CA GLU A 159 -4.38 14.02 -1.13
C GLU A 159 -3.20 13.07 -1.19
N LEU A 160 -2.18 13.47 -1.95
CA LEU A 160 -0.90 12.77 -2.03
C LEU A 160 0.07 13.48 -1.11
N HIS A 161 0.64 12.74 -0.18
CA HIS A 161 1.69 13.21 0.70
C HIS A 161 3.00 12.58 0.20
N PRO A 162 3.73 13.26 -0.71
CA PRO A 162 5.05 12.80 -1.12
C PRO A 162 5.96 12.75 0.11
N GLU A 163 6.80 11.73 0.19
CA GLU A 163 7.80 11.66 1.25
C GLU A 163 8.74 12.87 1.14
N LEU A 164 9.05 13.50 2.27
CA LEU A 164 10.26 14.30 2.38
C LEU A 164 11.44 13.34 2.21
N THR A 165 11.98 13.21 1.01
CA THR A 165 13.30 12.61 0.76
C THR A 165 14.46 13.49 1.29
N ASP A 166 14.22 14.29 2.34
CA ASP A 166 15.21 15.19 2.98
C ASP A 166 15.61 14.67 4.37
N TYR A 167 15.99 13.38 4.47
CA TYR A 167 16.65 12.84 5.68
C TYR A 167 18.19 12.84 5.59
N PHE A 168 18.76 13.55 4.61
CA PHE A 168 20.18 13.88 4.55
C PHE A 168 20.39 15.37 4.24
N ILE A 169 20.30 16.21 5.27
CA ILE A 169 21.10 17.45 5.40
C ILE A 169 22.02 17.26 6.60
#